data_AF-A0A4R1HLK0-F1
#
_entry.id   AF-A0A4R1HLK0-F1
#
_cell.length_a   1.000
_cell.length_b   1.000
_cell.length_c   1.000
_cell.angle_alpha   90.00
_cell.angle_beta   90.00
_cell.angle_gamma   90.00
#
_symmetry.space_group_name_H-M   'P 1'
#
loop_
_entity.id
_entity.type
_entity.pdbx_description
1 polymer ?
#
loop_
_entity_poly.entity_id
_entity_poly.type
_entity_poly.pdbx_seq_one_letter_code
_entity_poly.pdbx_strand_id
1 'polypeptide(L)'
;MLYIGPVEVPGGDDHEGYVSGVAPDGGRSDIWTDARRLPEPTMYAPACECGWHGTAVHPSGPDGYRAAQRSWIDEHFALLAEVLPVVDRLGRPLRPDSDFLTG
;
A
#
# COMPACT_ATOMS: atom_id res chain seq x y z
N MET A 1 -0.36 11.52 -5.06
CA MET A 1 -1.61 11.07 -5.70
C MET A 1 -2.08 9.89 -4.88
N LEU A 2 -3.20 10.05 -4.18
CA LEU A 2 -3.84 8.99 -3.40
C LEU A 2 -4.34 7.92 -4.38
N TYR A 3 -4.06 6.67 -4.09
CA TYR A 3 -4.61 5.53 -4.81
C TYR A 3 -5.60 4.85 -3.87
N ILE A 4 -6.88 4.98 -4.22
CA ILE A 4 -7.97 4.23 -3.60
C ILE A 4 -8.13 2.99 -4.48
N GLY A 5 -8.04 1.79 -3.88
CA GLY A 5 -8.08 0.52 -4.59
C GLY A 5 -9.33 0.32 -5.46
N PRO A 6 -9.34 -0.70 -6.35
CA PRO A 6 -10.46 -0.95 -7.26
C PRO A 6 -11.77 -1.43 -6.58
N VAL A 7 -11.80 -1.53 -5.25
CA VAL A 7 -12.92 -2.09 -4.50
C VAL A 7 -13.26 -1.18 -3.32
N GLU A 8 -14.49 -0.67 -3.30
CA GLU A 8 -15.06 -0.01 -2.12
C GLU A 8 -15.36 -1.11 -1.09
N VAL A 9 -14.42 -1.36 -0.19
CA VAL A 9 -14.60 -2.29 0.94
C VAL A 9 -15.18 -1.48 2.09
N PRO A 10 -16.32 -1.85 2.71
CA PRO A 10 -16.77 -1.21 3.94
C PRO A 10 -15.69 -1.32 5.04
N GLY A 11 -15.15 -0.18 5.49
CA GLY A 11 -13.95 -0.12 6.36
C GLY A 11 -12.61 0.00 5.61
N GLY A 12 -12.64 0.06 4.28
CA GLY A 12 -11.48 0.24 3.38
C GLY A 12 -11.12 1.69 3.10
N ASP A 13 -11.93 2.66 3.55
CA ASP A 13 -11.58 4.08 3.56
C ASP A 13 -10.31 4.34 4.41
N ASP A 14 -9.94 3.43 5.32
CA ASP A 14 -8.70 3.50 6.10
C ASP A 14 -7.46 2.96 5.33
N HIS A 15 -7.62 2.58 4.05
CA HIS A 15 -6.57 1.99 3.22
C HIS A 15 -6.28 2.81 1.96
N GLU A 16 -5.99 4.09 2.12
CA GLU A 16 -5.47 4.91 1.03
C GLU A 16 -3.98 4.62 0.78
N GLY A 17 -3.67 4.12 -0.42
CA GLY A 17 -2.30 3.82 -0.84
C GLY A 17 -1.58 5.05 -1.37
N TYR A 18 -0.29 5.18 -1.07
CA TYR A 18 0.55 6.26 -1.59
C TYR A 18 1.99 5.81 -1.85
N VAL A 19 2.68 6.60 -2.67
CA VAL A 19 4.13 6.45 -2.89
C VAL A 19 4.85 7.35 -1.92
N SER A 20 5.55 6.75 -0.96
CA SER A 20 6.44 7.45 -0.04
C SER A 20 7.80 7.69 -0.71
N GLY A 21 8.32 8.91 -0.60
CA GLY A 21 9.70 9.22 -0.90
C GLY A 21 10.61 8.73 0.22
N VAL A 22 11.67 8.02 -0.13
CA VAL A 22 12.66 7.48 0.80
C VAL A 22 13.96 8.26 0.65
N ALA A 23 14.33 9.00 1.68
CA ALA A 23 15.58 9.73 1.77
C ALA A 23 16.76 8.77 2.03
N PRO A 24 18.02 9.18 1.77
CA PRO A 24 19.20 8.33 1.96
C PRO A 24 19.44 7.87 3.40
N ASP A 25 18.92 8.62 4.38
CA ASP A 25 18.96 8.26 5.80
C ASP A 25 17.84 7.28 6.21
N GLY A 26 17.01 6.85 5.25
CA GLY A 26 15.86 5.97 5.47
C GLY A 26 14.58 6.70 5.88
N GLY A 27 14.61 8.04 6.01
CA GLY A 27 13.43 8.85 6.27
C GLY A 27 12.38 8.69 5.16
N ARG A 28 11.11 8.61 5.56
CA ARG A 28 9.98 8.39 4.65
C ARG A 28 9.05 9.59 4.66
N SER A 29 8.60 10.00 3.48
CA SER A 29 7.56 11.03 3.35
C SER A 29 6.20 10.47 3.70
N ASP A 30 5.31 11.34 4.16
CA ASP A 30 3.91 11.02 4.43
C ASP A 30 3.04 11.05 3.17
N ILE A 31 1.75 10.77 3.36
CA ILE A 31 0.72 10.70 2.34
C ILE A 31 0.41 12.06 1.68
N TRP A 32 0.68 13.17 2.38
CA TRP A 32 0.42 14.53 1.91
C TRP A 32 1.56 15.08 1.05
N THR A 33 2.68 14.37 0.98
CA THR A 33 3.87 14.76 0.23
C THR A 33 3.84 14.21 -1.20
N ASP A 34 4.00 15.07 -2.20
CA ASP A 34 4.23 14.63 -3.59
C ASP A 34 5.69 14.16 -3.74
N ALA A 35 5.92 12.85 -3.56
CA ALA A 35 7.25 12.24 -3.62
C ALA A 35 8.04 12.57 -4.91
N ARG A 36 7.34 12.86 -6.02
CA ARG A 36 7.95 13.21 -7.31
C ARG A 36 8.62 14.60 -7.32
N ARG A 37 8.35 15.41 -6.29
CA ARG A 37 8.91 16.77 -6.14
C ARG A 37 10.04 16.82 -5.11
N LEU A 38 10.36 15.70 -4.46
CA LEU A 38 11.43 15.63 -3.49
C LEU A 38 12.80 15.71 -4.19
N PRO A 39 13.81 16.28 -3.51
CA PRO A 39 15.15 16.41 -4.07
C PRO A 39 15.81 15.05 -4.27
N GLU A 40 16.65 14.94 -5.30
CA GLU A 40 17.48 13.75 -5.50
C GLU A 40 18.58 13.64 -4.42
N PRO A 41 18.98 12.42 -4.00
CA PRO A 41 18.45 11.13 -4.45
C PRO A 41 17.28 10.67 -3.56
N THR A 42 16.06 10.72 -4.08
CA THR A 42 14.86 10.20 -3.39
C THR A 42 14.39 8.93 -4.09
N MET A 43 14.40 7.80 -3.38
CA MET A 43 13.82 6.56 -3.88
C MET A 43 12.32 6.49 -3.56
N TYR A 44 11.61 5.50 -4.10
CA TYR A 44 10.17 5.36 -3.91
C TYR A 44 9.82 4.05 -3.23
N ALA A 45 8.90 4.06 -2.28
CA ALA A 45 8.38 2.85 -1.66
C ALA A 45 6.85 2.95 -1.50
N PRO A 46 6.11 1.83 -1.58
CA PRO A 46 4.69 1.81 -1.28
C PRO A 46 4.44 2.02 0.22
N ALA A 47 3.35 2.72 0.53
CA ALA A 47 2.86 2.92 1.88
C ALA A 47 1.33 3.05 1.88
N CYS A 48 0.72 2.92 3.05
CA CYS A 48 -0.72 3.04 3.24
C CYS A 48 -1.03 3.90 4.47
N GLU A 49 -2.13 4.64 4.45
CA GLU A 49 -2.59 5.47 5.57
C GLU A 49 -2.72 4.69 6.88
N CYS A 50 -3.08 3.39 6.81
CA CYS A 50 -3.16 2.52 7.98
C CYS A 50 -1.81 2.22 8.68
N GLY A 51 -0.70 2.79 8.19
CA GLY A 51 0.65 2.61 8.75
C GLY A 51 1.44 1.47 8.14
N TRP A 52 0.89 0.74 7.16
CA TRP A 52 1.61 -0.30 6.44
C TRP A 52 2.67 0.31 5.50
N HIS A 53 3.84 -0.33 5.45
CA HIS A 53 4.92 0.00 4.52
C HIS A 53 5.35 -1.26 3.78
N GLY A 54 5.48 -1.17 2.45
CA GLY A 54 5.97 -2.31 1.68
C GLY A 54 7.47 -2.48 1.79
N THR A 55 7.89 -3.66 1.36
CA THR A 55 9.24 -4.17 1.60
C THR A 55 10.24 -3.68 0.55
N ALA A 56 9.78 -3.44 -0.66
CA ALA A 56 10.60 -3.00 -1.77
C ALA A 56 10.79 -1.47 -1.81
N VAL A 57 12.00 -1.04 -2.15
CA VAL A 57 12.34 0.34 -2.50
C VAL A 57 12.74 0.36 -3.97
N HIS A 58 12.17 1.31 -4.71
CA HIS A 58 12.29 1.45 -6.15
C HIS A 58 13.12 2.70 -6.50
N PRO A 59 13.88 2.68 -7.61
CA PRO A 59 14.67 3.84 -8.04
C PRO A 59 13.83 5.11 -8.26
N SER A 60 14.49 6.27 -8.23
CA SER A 60 13.84 7.53 -8.60
C SER A 60 13.42 7.53 -10.09
N GLY A 61 12.44 8.37 -10.42
CA GLY A 61 11.87 8.50 -11.76
C GLY A 61 10.50 7.82 -12.00
N PRO A 62 9.89 8.03 -13.18
CA PRO A 62 8.50 7.65 -13.45
C PRO A 62 8.21 6.15 -13.30
N ASP A 63 9.15 5.29 -13.69
CA ASP A 63 8.95 3.84 -13.66
C ASP A 63 9.04 3.28 -12.23
N GLY A 64 9.97 3.79 -11.41
CA GLY A 64 10.02 3.43 -10.00
C GLY A 64 8.80 3.92 -9.23
N TYR A 65 8.24 5.09 -9.58
CA TYR A 65 6.99 5.57 -8.99
C TYR A 65 5.82 4.62 -9.31
N ARG A 66 5.69 4.20 -10.57
CA ARG A 66 4.66 3.22 -10.98
C ARG A 66 4.87 1.85 -10.34
N ALA A 67 6.13 1.41 -10.20
CA ALA A 67 6.47 0.16 -9.54
C ALA A 67 6.07 0.21 -8.06
N ALA A 68 6.35 1.30 -7.36
CA ALA A 68 5.87 1.51 -5.99
C ALA A 68 4.34 1.48 -5.90
N GLN A 69 3.62 2.14 -6.82
CA GLN A 69 2.14 2.05 -6.82
C GLN A 69 1.62 0.61 -7.00
N ARG A 70 2.26 -0.19 -7.85
CA ARG A 70 1.89 -1.59 -8.06
C ARG A 70 2.21 -2.46 -6.85
N SER A 71 3.41 -2.31 -6.28
CA SER A 71 3.80 -3.01 -5.05
C SER A 71 2.81 -2.80 -3.91
N TRP A 72 2.18 -1.62 -3.80
CA TRP A 72 1.14 -1.42 -2.80
C TRP A 72 -0.05 -2.37 -3.02
N ILE A 73 -0.58 -2.47 -4.25
CA ILE A 73 -1.69 -3.38 -4.56
C ILE A 73 -1.25 -4.83 -4.31
N ASP A 74 -0.09 -5.21 -4.83
CA ASP A 74 0.38 -6.59 -4.85
C ASP A 74 0.74 -7.10 -3.44
N GLU A 75 1.38 -6.26 -2.61
CA GLU A 75 1.87 -6.65 -1.28
C GLU A 75 0.82 -6.40 -0.18
N HIS A 76 0.18 -5.23 -0.16
CA HIS A 76 -0.75 -4.85 0.93
C HIS A 76 -2.00 -5.72 0.92
N PHE A 77 -2.49 -6.09 -0.28
CA PHE A 77 -3.68 -6.93 -0.45
C PHE A 77 -3.34 -8.41 -0.74
N ALA A 78 -2.07 -8.82 -0.65
CA ALA A 78 -1.66 -10.21 -0.90
C ALA A 78 -2.46 -11.21 -0.05
N LEU A 79 -2.56 -10.94 1.26
CA LEU A 79 -3.31 -11.78 2.19
C LEU A 79 -4.80 -11.81 1.86
N LEU A 80 -5.37 -10.69 1.37
CA LEU A 80 -6.76 -10.64 0.94
C LEU A 80 -7.02 -11.55 -0.25
N ALA A 81 -6.12 -11.59 -1.23
CA ALA A 81 -6.24 -12.48 -2.38
C ALA A 81 -6.27 -13.96 -1.99
N GLU A 82 -5.54 -14.35 -0.94
CA GLU A 82 -5.52 -15.72 -0.43
C GLU A 82 -6.81 -16.11 0.30
N VAL A 83 -7.40 -15.19 1.07
CA VAL A 83 -8.58 -15.48 1.90
C VAL A 83 -9.91 -15.22 1.21
N LEU A 84 -9.95 -14.42 0.15
CA LEU A 84 -11.18 -14.08 -0.58
C LEU A 84 -12.01 -15.31 -1.00
N PRO A 85 -11.44 -16.39 -1.57
CA PRO A 85 -12.19 -17.60 -1.91
C PRO A 85 -12.73 -18.38 -0.69
N VAL A 86 -12.13 -18.20 0.48
CA VAL A 86 -12.63 -18.78 1.74
C VAL A 86 -13.81 -17.96 2.24
N VAL A 87 -13.67 -16.63 2.27
CA VAL A 87 -14.73 -15.73 2.72
C VAL A 87 -15.96 -15.80 1.82
N ASP A 88 -15.78 -15.87 0.49
CA ASP A 88 -16.87 -16.05 -0.46
C ASP A 88 -17.69 -17.33 -0.16
N ARG A 89 -17.02 -18.44 0.16
CA ARG A 89 -17.68 -19.69 0.57
C ARG A 89 -18.42 -19.59 1.90
N LEU A 90 -18.03 -18.70 2.79
CA LEU A 90 -18.72 -18.49 4.07
C LEU A 90 -19.99 -17.65 3.92
N GLY A 91 -20.23 -17.02 2.76
CA GLY A 91 -21.43 -16.24 2.49
C GLY A 91 -21.62 -15.04 3.42
N ARG A 92 -20.52 -14.50 3.96
CA ARG A 92 -20.51 -13.33 4.86
C ARG A 92 -19.38 -12.37 4.49
N PRO A 93 -19.47 -11.08 4.88
CA PRO A 93 -18.36 -10.15 4.70
C PRO A 93 -17.08 -10.60 5.43
N LEU A 94 -15.95 -10.14 4.91
CA LEU A 94 -14.64 -10.26 5.54
C LEU A 94 -14.63 -9.51 6.88
N ARG A 95 -14.11 -10.15 7.91
CA ARG A 95 -14.01 -9.65 9.28
C ARG A 95 -12.54 -9.62 9.69
N PRO A 96 -11.86 -8.47 9.57
CA PRO A 96 -10.41 -8.40 9.75
C PRO A 96 -9.91 -8.90 11.12
N ASP A 97 -10.73 -8.75 12.15
CA ASP A 97 -10.48 -9.18 13.53
C ASP A 97 -10.47 -10.70 13.73
N SER A 98 -11.05 -11.46 12.81
CA SER A 98 -11.27 -12.91 12.96
C SER A 98 -10.85 -13.73 11.74
N ASP A 99 -10.78 -13.11 10.56
CA ASP A 99 -10.38 -13.77 9.30
C ASP A 99 -8.89 -13.62 9.00
N PHE A 100 -8.18 -12.72 9.70
CA PHE A 100 -6.71 -12.68 9.72
C PHE A 100 -6.20 -13.20 11.06
N LEU A 101 -5.28 -14.17 11.01
CA LEU A 101 -4.45 -14.48 12.16
C LEU A 101 -3.43 -13.35 12.29
N THR A 102 -3.66 -12.41 13.21
CA THR A 102 -2.63 -11.46 13.64
C THR A 102 -1.60 -12.25 14.46
N GLY A 103 -0.59 -12.78 13.75
CA GLY A 103 0.62 -13.37 14.33
C GLY A 103 1.62 -12.31 14.72
#